data_AF-Q2Y598-F1
#
_entry.id   AF-Q2Y598-F1
#
_cell.length_a   1.000
_cell.length_b   1.000
_cell.length_c   1.000
_cell.angle_alpha   90.00
_cell.angle_beta   90.00
_cell.angle_gamma   90.00
#
_symmetry.space_group_name_H-M   'P 1'
#
loop_
_entity.id
_entity.type
_entity.pdbx_description
1 polymer ?
#
loop_
_entity_poly.entity_id
_entity_poly.type
_entity_poly.pdbx_seq_one_letter_code
_entity_poly.pdbx_strand_id
1 'polypeptide(L)'
;MKAIAAKEAKNNFGEMLDTVQREPLTIEKHGRAVAVVMSAREYQQMKLERLQAKLAVGEGQLNRGEGVDGEAVFAELLSEA
;
A
#
# COMPACT_ATOMS: atom_id res chain seq x y z
N MET A 1 10.76 -8.60 -9.18
CA MET A 1 10.12 -9.21 -8.00
C MET A 1 10.45 -10.69 -8.00
N LYS A 2 11.43 -11.05 -7.18
CA LYS A 2 11.85 -12.43 -6.95
C LYS A 2 11.02 -13.05 -5.82
N ALA A 3 10.77 -14.35 -5.89
CA ALA A 3 10.15 -15.11 -4.81
C ALA A 3 11.20 -15.93 -4.05
N ILE A 4 11.07 -16.02 -2.73
CA ILE A 4 11.91 -16.86 -1.86
C ILE A 4 11.05 -17.68 -0.92
N ALA A 5 11.52 -18.87 -0.53
CA ALA A 5 10.80 -19.69 0.43
C ALA A 5 10.87 -19.07 1.84
N ALA A 6 9.82 -19.23 2.64
CA ALA A 6 9.78 -18.73 4.03
C ALA A 6 10.94 -19.26 4.89
N LYS A 7 11.42 -20.48 4.60
CA LYS A 7 12.59 -21.06 5.26
C LYS A 7 13.89 -20.31 4.90
N GLU A 8 14.04 -19.92 3.63
CA GLU A 8 15.19 -19.16 3.14
C GLU A 8 15.17 -17.73 3.71
N ALA A 9 14.01 -17.08 3.72
CA ALA A 9 13.82 -15.78 4.35
C ALA A 9 14.21 -15.77 5.84
N LYS A 10 13.83 -16.82 6.58
CA LYS A 10 14.20 -16.99 7.99
C LYS A 10 15.70 -17.18 8.17
N ASN A 11 16.33 -18.00 7.32
CA ASN A 11 17.72 -18.38 7.47
C ASN A 11 18.68 -17.29 6.98
N ASN A 12 18.30 -16.53 5.95
CA ASN A 12 19.13 -15.53 5.27
C ASN A 12 18.53 -14.12 5.44
N PHE A 13 18.04 -13.80 6.64
CA PHE A 13 17.27 -12.58 6.87
C PHE A 13 18.06 -11.29 6.57
N GLY A 14 19.36 -11.25 6.88
CA GLY A 14 20.22 -10.09 6.56
C GLY A 14 20.34 -9.85 5.05
N GLU A 15 20.67 -10.89 4.29
CA GLU A 15 20.75 -10.81 2.81
C GLU A 15 19.39 -10.47 2.18
N MET A 16 18.30 -10.99 2.75
CA MET A 16 16.95 -10.60 2.35
C MET A 16 16.73 -9.11 2.57
N LEU A 17 17.11 -8.55 3.73
CA LEU A 17 16.99 -7.12 4.03
C LEU A 17 17.81 -6.23 3.07
N ASP A 18 19.00 -6.68 2.67
CA ASP A 18 19.84 -5.99 1.69
C ASP A 18 19.20 -6.03 0.29
N THR A 19 18.64 -7.19 -0.08
CA THR A 19 17.98 -7.39 -1.37
C THR A 19 16.73 -6.51 -1.49
N VAL A 20 15.91 -6.40 -0.44
CA VAL A 20 14.69 -5.58 -0.46
C VAL A 20 14.93 -4.08 -0.56
N GLN A 21 16.17 -3.61 -0.34
CA GLN A 21 16.54 -2.22 -0.64
C GLN A 21 16.58 -1.94 -2.14
N ARG A 22 16.76 -2.96 -2.98
CA ARG A 22 16.88 -2.86 -4.44
C ARG A 22 15.60 -3.24 -5.16
N GLU A 23 14.92 -4.29 -4.70
CA GLU A 23 13.63 -4.72 -5.26
C GLU A 23 12.77 -5.47 -4.23
N PRO A 24 11.43 -5.40 -4.33
CA PRO A 24 10.56 -6.22 -3.49
C PRO A 24 10.74 -7.72 -3.70
N LEU A 25 10.56 -8.46 -2.61
CA LEU A 25 10.57 -9.92 -2.58
C LEU A 25 9.24 -10.49 -2.15
N THR A 26 8.80 -11.56 -2.80
CA THR A 26 7.66 -12.38 -2.37
C THR A 26 8.16 -13.50 -1.46
N ILE A 27 7.49 -13.70 -0.34
CA ILE A 27 7.72 -14.85 0.55
C ILE A 27 6.68 -15.92 0.23
N GLU A 28 7.15 -17.13 -0.04
CA GLU A 28 6.29 -18.28 -0.31
C GLU A 28 6.32 -19.32 0.80
N LYS A 29 5.16 -19.91 1.08
CA LYS A 29 5.03 -21.07 1.98
C LYS A 29 4.36 -22.21 1.21
N HIS A 30 5.08 -23.32 1.06
CA HIS A 30 4.64 -24.48 0.26
C HIS A 30 4.22 -24.09 -1.17
N GLY A 31 5.00 -23.21 -1.82
CA GLY A 31 4.76 -22.73 -3.19
C GLY A 31 3.63 -21.70 -3.33
N ARG A 32 3.05 -21.22 -2.22
CA ARG A 32 2.02 -20.18 -2.24
C ARG A 32 2.59 -18.87 -1.72
N ALA A 33 2.40 -17.78 -2.47
CA ALA A 33 2.71 -16.44 -2.00
C ALA A 33 1.92 -16.10 -0.72
N VAL A 34 2.61 -15.71 0.35
CA VAL A 34 2.00 -15.38 1.65
C VAL A 34 2.35 -13.98 2.15
N ALA A 35 3.44 -13.38 1.68
CA ALA A 35 3.81 -12.02 2.02
C ALA A 35 4.66 -11.38 0.91
N VAL A 36 4.72 -10.05 0.91
CA VAL A 36 5.68 -9.27 0.14
C VAL A 36 6.46 -8.40 1.12
N VAL A 37 7.79 -8.38 0.95
CA VAL A 37 8.70 -7.52 1.72
C VAL A 37 9.34 -6.55 0.74
N MET A 38 9.40 -5.27 1.13
CA MET A 38 9.97 -4.19 0.32
C MET A 38 10.65 -3.17 1.23
N SER A 39 11.46 -2.29 0.64
CA SER A 39 12.05 -1.18 1.40
C SER A 39 10.98 -0.27 1.99
N ALA A 40 11.30 0.34 3.14
CA ALA A 40 10.42 1.32 3.76
C ALA A 40 10.15 2.52 2.83
N ARG A 41 11.16 2.93 2.05
CA ARG A 41 11.03 4.02 1.07
C ARG A 41 10.00 3.68 0.00
N GLU A 42 10.08 2.50 -0.58
CA GLU A 42 9.15 2.05 -1.62
C GLU A 42 7.72 1.96 -1.08
N TYR A 43 7.57 1.44 0.14
CA TYR A 43 6.26 1.42 0.80
C TYR A 43 5.66 2.83 0.99
N GLN A 44 6.46 3.81 1.43
CA GLN A 44 5.96 5.20 1.55
C GLN A 44 5.61 5.80 0.19
N GLN A 45 6.41 5.52 -0.84
CA GLN A 45 6.12 5.97 -2.20
C GLN A 45 4.78 5.41 -2.71
N MET A 46 4.54 4.11 -2.53
CA MET A 46 3.26 3.49 -2.89
C MET A 46 2.08 4.10 -2.13
N LYS A 47 2.26 4.45 -0.85
CA LYS A 47 1.22 5.15 -0.08
C LYS A 47 0.91 6.53 -0.64
N LEU A 48 1.94 7.27 -1.03
CA LEU A 48 1.79 8.60 -1.63
C LEU A 48 1.07 8.52 -2.98
N GLU A 49 1.49 7.61 -3.85
CA GLU A 49 0.86 7.37 -5.16
C GLU A 49 -0.61 6.98 -5.00
N ARG A 50 -0.92 6.11 -4.04
CA ARG A 50 -2.32 5.74 -3.72
C ARG A 50 -3.14 6.94 -3.24
N LEU A 51 -2.54 7.83 -2.45
CA LEU A 51 -3.20 9.06 -2.00
C LEU A 51 -3.47 10.00 -3.18
N GLN A 52 -2.45 10.24 -4.01
CA GLN A 52 -2.57 11.09 -5.20
C GLN A 52 -3.63 10.57 -6.18
N ALA A 53 -3.67 9.25 -6.42
CA ALA A 53 -4.68 8.64 -7.27
C ALA A 53 -6.11 8.86 -6.74
N LYS A 54 -6.31 8.77 -5.42
CA LYS A 54 -7.61 9.07 -4.79
C LYS A 54 -7.98 10.54 -4.93
N LEU A 55 -7.03 11.45 -4.72
CA LEU A 55 -7.25 12.88 -4.88
C LEU A 55 -7.63 13.22 -6.33
N ALA A 56 -6.95 12.65 -7.32
CA ALA A 56 -7.28 12.85 -8.73
C ALA A 56 -8.70 12.41 -9.08
N VAL A 57 -9.18 11.30 -8.49
CA VAL A 57 -10.59 10.88 -8.64
C VAL A 57 -11.53 11.92 -8.03
N GLY A 58 -11.25 12.37 -6.80
CA GLY A 58 -12.06 13.38 -6.10
C GLY A 58 -12.11 14.72 -6.84
N GLU A 59 -10.96 15.21 -7.33
CA GLU A 59 -10.89 16.42 -8.18
C GLU A 59 -11.74 16.27 -9.45
N GLY A 60 -11.69 15.09 -10.09
CA GLY A 60 -12.55 14.78 -11.23
C GLY A 60 -14.04 14.85 -10.90
N GLN A 61 -14.44 14.34 -9.73
CA GLN A 61 -15.83 14.40 -9.24
C GLN A 61 -16.27 15.83 -8.96
N LEU A 62 -15.43 16.61 -8.28
CA LEU A 62 -15.68 18.03 -8.00
C LEU A 62 -15.86 18.84 -9.29
N ASN A 63 -15.01 18.61 -10.28
CA ASN A 63 -15.10 19.28 -11.59
C ASN A 63 -16.38 18.92 -12.36
N ARG A 64 -17.01 17.78 -12.07
CA ARG A 64 -18.32 17.38 -12.62
C ARG A 64 -19.51 17.84 -11.78
N GLY A 65 -19.27 18.56 -10.68
CA GLY A 65 -20.33 19.00 -9.77
C GLY A 65 -20.89 17.88 -8.88
N GLU A 66 -20.18 16.77 -8.76
CA GLU A 66 -20.55 15.63 -7.90
C GLU A 66 -20.06 15.81 -6.44
N GLY A 67 -19.57 17.01 -6.10
CA GLY A 67 -19.16 17.36 -4.76
C GLY A 67 -20.35 17.53 -3.81
N VAL A 68 -20.16 17.11 -2.56
CA VAL A 68 -21.09 17.36 -1.45
C VAL A 68 -20.43 18.29 -0.43
N ASP A 69 -21.24 19.08 0.27
CA ASP A 69 -20.75 19.98 1.30
C ASP A 69 -20.13 19.21 2.47
N GLY A 70 -18.94 19.63 2.89
CA GLY A 70 -18.18 18.92 3.91
C GLY A 70 -18.81 18.98 5.30
N GLU A 71 -19.42 20.11 5.69
CA GLU A 71 -20.06 20.25 7.00
C GLU A 71 -21.30 19.35 7.09
N ALA A 72 -22.09 19.27 6.02
CA ALA A 72 -23.23 18.35 5.95
C ALA A 72 -22.82 16.88 6.10
N VAL A 73 -21.76 16.46 5.38
CA VAL A 73 -21.24 15.07 5.44
C VAL A 73 -20.69 14.73 6.83
N PHE A 74 -19.92 15.63 7.45
CA PHE A 74 -19.35 15.38 8.78
C PHE A 74 -20.42 15.38 9.87
N ALA A 75 -21.45 16.23 9.77
CA ALA A 75 -22.58 16.22 10.68
C ALA A 75 -23.34 14.89 10.62
N GLU A 76 -23.56 14.33 9.43
CA GLU A 76 -24.18 13.02 9.24
C GLU A 76 -23.32 11.89 9.83
N LEU A 77 -22.03 11.81 9.48
CA LEU A 77 -21.09 10.78 9.97
C LEU A 77 -20.93 10.77 11.50
N LEU A 78 -20.94 11.94 12.13
CA LEU A 78 -20.80 12.06 13.59
C LEU A 78 -22.14 11.91 14.32
N SER A 79 -23.27 11.97 13.61
CA SER A 79 -24.60 11.71 14.18
C SER A 79 -24.95 10.21 14.27
N GLU A 80 -24.21 9.35 13.56
CA GLU A 80 -24.34 7.89 13.60
C GLU A 80 -23.39 7.22 14.63
N ALA A 81 -22.68 8.01 15.45
CA ALA A 81 -21.78 7.54 16.52
C ALA A 81 -22.37 7.80 17.92
#